data_AF-A0A955V4D8-F1
#
_entry.id   AF-A0A955V4D8-F1
#
_cell.length_a   1.000
_cell.length_b   1.000
_cell.length_c   1.000
_cell.angle_alpha   90.00
_cell.angle_beta   90.00
_cell.angle_gamma   90.00
#
_symmetry.space_group_name_H-M   'P 1'
#
loop_
_entity.id
_entity.type
_entity.pdbx_description
1 polymer ?
#
loop_
_entity_poly.entity_id
_entity_poly.type
_entity_poly.pdbx_seq_one_letter_code
_entity_poly.pdbx_strand_id
1 'polypeptide(L)'
;MGAGGGVGAEPRLSTVGCAGRLTSFSETGDGRYLVTLTGIARFRILEETTGDTPYRTARVTAAPFETDFVPRAGEAAVDRAGLLRAFRAYLEANNLEADWDSIGKASTEALVNALSM
;
A
#
# COMPACT_ATOMS: atom_id res chain seq x y z
N MET A 1 8.19 36.05 22.55
CA MET A 1 8.62 34.94 23.43
C MET A 1 8.06 33.67 22.83
N GLY A 2 8.91 32.94 22.10
CA GLY A 2 8.52 31.71 21.40
C GLY A 2 8.42 30.55 22.40
N ALA A 3 7.29 29.86 22.39
CA ALA A 3 7.15 28.57 23.05
C ALA A 3 7.81 27.52 22.15
N GLY A 4 8.86 26.88 22.68
CA GLY A 4 9.54 25.78 22.04
C GLY A 4 8.58 24.61 21.80
N GLY A 5 8.37 24.27 20.53
CA GLY A 5 7.89 22.95 20.14
C GLY A 5 9.05 21.98 20.28
N GLY A 6 8.92 21.01 21.18
CA GLY A 6 9.97 20.04 21.48
C GLY A 6 10.48 19.36 20.22
N VAL A 7 11.80 19.24 20.11
CA VAL A 7 12.46 18.41 19.10
C VAL A 7 12.17 16.95 19.47
N GLY A 8 10.97 16.49 19.11
CA GLY A 8 10.63 15.08 19.14
C GLY A 8 11.57 14.38 18.16
N ALA A 9 12.29 13.36 18.64
CA ALA A 9 13.21 12.58 17.82
C ALA A 9 12.56 12.23 16.47
N GLU A 10 13.25 12.55 15.38
CA GLU A 10 12.72 12.28 14.04
C GLU A 10 12.34 10.80 13.92
N PRO A 11 11.09 10.47 13.54
CA PRO A 11 10.65 9.09 13.44
C PRO A 11 11.54 8.33 12.45
N ARG A 12 12.03 7.17 12.88
CA ARG A 12 12.80 6.29 12.00
C ARG A 12 11.93 5.84 10.82
N LEU A 13 12.49 5.89 9.62
CA LEU A 13 11.83 5.34 8.43
C LEU A 13 12.01 3.83 8.36
N SER A 14 11.01 3.17 7.78
CA SER A 14 11.19 1.83 7.23
C SER A 14 12.18 1.89 6.07
N THR A 15 13.04 0.88 5.96
CA THR A 15 14.01 0.76 4.86
C THR A 15 13.32 0.52 3.50
N VAL A 16 12.09 0.00 3.51
CA VAL A 16 11.28 -0.25 2.32
C VAL A 16 9.98 0.56 2.39
N GLY A 17 9.67 1.26 1.31
CA GLY A 17 8.44 2.03 1.12
C GLY A 17 7.71 1.64 -0.17
N CYS A 18 6.57 2.27 -0.43
CA CYS A 18 5.78 2.10 -1.65
C CYS A 18 5.72 3.42 -2.41
N ALA A 19 6.13 3.41 -3.68
CA ALA A 19 5.95 4.52 -4.58
C ALA A 19 4.48 4.58 -4.99
N GLY A 20 3.84 5.74 -4.79
CA GLY A 20 2.45 5.98 -5.18
C GLY A 20 2.34 7.14 -6.16
N ARG A 21 1.50 7.01 -7.18
CA ARG A 21 1.09 8.12 -8.03
C ARG A 21 -0.09 8.84 -7.37
N LEU A 22 0.00 10.15 -7.17
CA LEU A 22 -1.15 10.95 -6.78
C LEU A 22 -2.18 10.93 -7.91
N THR A 23 -3.36 10.38 -7.61
CA THR A 23 -4.46 10.24 -8.57
C THR A 23 -5.65 11.10 -8.25
N SER A 24 -5.82 11.52 -6.99
CA SER A 24 -6.76 12.58 -6.64
C SER A 24 -6.33 13.28 -5.35
N PHE A 25 -6.82 14.51 -5.16
CA PHE A 25 -6.83 15.16 -3.86
C PHE A 25 -8.11 15.98 -3.72
N SER A 26 -8.56 16.18 -2.48
CA SER A 26 -9.72 17.01 -2.17
C SER A 26 -9.53 17.69 -0.80
N GLU A 27 -9.94 18.94 -0.70
CA GLU A 27 -10.05 19.64 0.58
C GLU A 27 -11.26 19.14 1.36
N THR A 28 -11.09 18.97 2.65
CA THR A 28 -12.19 18.70 3.58
C THR A 28 -12.63 20.01 4.23
N GLY A 29 -13.88 20.08 4.67
CA GLY A 29 -14.42 21.29 5.32
C GLY A 29 -13.80 21.62 6.69
N ASP A 30 -12.92 20.77 7.23
CA ASP A 30 -12.22 20.95 8.49
C ASP A 30 -10.72 21.27 8.32
N GLY A 31 -10.30 21.71 7.12
CA GLY A 31 -8.94 22.17 6.86
C GLY A 31 -7.92 21.04 6.66
N ARG A 32 -8.37 19.83 6.32
CA ARG A 32 -7.50 18.71 5.93
C ARG A 32 -7.57 18.49 4.43
N TYR A 33 -6.60 17.72 3.93
CA TYR A 33 -6.62 17.20 2.57
C TYR A 33 -6.79 15.69 2.61
N LEU A 34 -7.68 15.18 1.77
CA LEU A 34 -7.72 13.76 1.44
C LEU A 34 -6.94 13.57 0.14
N VAL A 35 -5.87 12.77 0.18
CA VAL A 35 -5.04 12.47 -0.98
C VAL A 35 -5.15 10.98 -1.29
N THR A 36 -5.44 10.66 -2.53
CA THR A 36 -5.48 9.28 -3.02
C THR A 36 -4.23 9.00 -3.84
N LEU A 37 -3.55 7.92 -3.48
CA LEU A 37 -2.39 7.40 -4.19
C LEU A 37 -2.72 6.06 -4.81
N THR A 38 -2.34 5.86 -6.08
CA THR A 38 -2.28 4.53 -6.68
C THR A 38 -0.87 3.98 -6.50
N GLY A 39 -0.73 2.85 -5.79
CA GLY A 39 0.56 2.16 -5.63
C GLY A 39 1.15 1.74 -6.97
N ILE A 40 2.45 1.91 -7.13
CA ILE A 40 3.20 1.60 -8.36
C ILE A 40 4.15 0.42 -8.11
N ALA A 41 5.07 0.57 -7.16
CA ALA A 41 6.09 -0.42 -6.86
C ALA A 41 6.71 -0.15 -5.49
N ARG A 42 7.32 -1.18 -4.90
CA ARG A 42 8.15 -1.00 -3.71
C ARG A 42 9.48 -0.33 -4.09
N PHE A 43 10.03 0.40 -3.13
CA PHE A 43 11.38 0.95 -3.23
C PHE A 43 12.14 0.77 -1.92
N ARG A 44 13.46 0.76 -2.00
CA ARG A 44 14.36 0.82 -0.86
C ARG A 44 14.95 2.21 -0.74
N ILE A 45 14.97 2.74 0.47
CA ILE A 45 15.70 3.98 0.78
C ILE A 45 17.19 3.69 0.77
N LEU A 46 17.94 4.47 0.00
CA LEU A 46 19.41 4.38 -0.06
C LEU A 46 20.05 5.39 0.89
N GLU A 47 19.57 6.62 0.86
CA GLU A 47 19.97 7.67 1.79
C GLU A 47 18.90 8.76 1.86
N GLU A 48 18.76 9.38 3.02
CA GLU A 48 18.00 10.61 3.16
C GLU A 48 18.84 11.79 2.69
N THR A 49 18.21 12.67 1.91
CA THR A 49 18.86 13.88 1.40
C THR A 49 18.47 15.06 2.27
N THR A 50 19.46 15.85 2.66
CA THR A 50 19.22 17.13 3.34
C THR A 50 18.82 18.18 2.31
N GLY A 51 17.79 18.96 2.60
CA GLY A 51 17.37 20.07 1.76
C GLY A 51 16.38 20.99 2.47
N ASP A 52 16.07 22.11 1.85
CA ASP A 52 15.22 23.16 2.43
C ASP A 52 13.71 22.89 2.26
N THR A 53 13.33 21.66 1.92
CA THR A 53 11.93 21.27 1.77
C THR A 53 11.27 21.05 3.13
N PRO A 54 9.98 21.38 3.29
CA PRO A 54 9.25 21.13 4.54
C PRO A 54 8.93 19.64 4.78
N TYR A 55 9.44 18.75 3.93
CA TYR A 55 9.28 17.30 3.99
C TYR A 55 10.62 16.61 3.74
N ARG A 56 10.72 15.35 4.20
CA ARG A 56 11.91 14.51 4.00
C ARG A 56 12.05 14.14 2.53
N THR A 57 13.27 14.19 2.04
CA THR A 57 13.63 13.74 0.70
C THR A 57 14.63 12.60 0.84
N ALA A 58 14.60 11.66 -0.09
CA ALA A 58 15.49 10.51 -0.05
C ALA A 58 15.80 10.03 -1.47
N ARG A 59 17.03 9.54 -1.66
CA ARG A 59 17.37 8.76 -2.84
C ARG A 59 16.90 7.33 -2.61
N VAL A 60 16.19 6.79 -3.60
CA VAL A 60 15.56 5.47 -3.53
C VAL A 60 15.93 4.61 -4.73
N THR A 61 15.79 3.29 -4.61
CA THR A 61 15.91 2.35 -5.74
C THR A 61 14.81 1.31 -5.72
N ALA A 62 14.32 0.96 -6.91
CA ALA A 62 13.39 -0.14 -7.13
C ALA A 62 14.08 -1.42 -7.63
N ALA A 63 15.40 -1.42 -7.81
CA ALA A 63 16.13 -2.57 -8.38
C ALA A 63 15.89 -3.91 -7.65
N PRO A 64 15.79 -3.98 -6.31
CA PRO A 64 15.42 -5.23 -5.63
C PRO A 64 13.98 -5.70 -5.88
N PHE A 65 13.15 -4.86 -6.50
CA PHE A 65 11.70 -5.03 -6.67
C PHE A 65 11.29 -4.95 -8.15
N GLU A 66 12.17 -5.30 -9.08
CA GLU A 66 11.89 -5.28 -10.52
C GLU A 66 10.63 -6.08 -10.90
N THR A 67 10.34 -7.15 -10.15
CA THR A 67 9.13 -7.97 -10.35
C THR A 67 7.83 -7.20 -10.09
N ASP A 68 7.86 -6.10 -9.33
CA ASP A 68 6.66 -5.28 -9.07
C ASP A 68 6.15 -4.62 -10.36
N PHE A 69 6.98 -4.51 -11.41
CA PHE A 69 6.58 -3.99 -12.71
C PHE A 69 6.07 -5.08 -13.67
N VAL A 70 6.03 -6.34 -13.23
CA VAL A 70 5.51 -7.46 -14.02
C VAL A 70 4.08 -7.77 -13.55
N PRO A 71 3.06 -7.55 -14.40
CA PRO A 71 1.68 -7.85 -14.03
C PRO A 71 1.52 -9.32 -13.60
N ARG A 72 0.74 -9.57 -12.54
CA ARG A 72 0.44 -10.93 -12.05
C ARG A 72 1.67 -11.75 -11.66
N ALA A 73 2.79 -11.10 -11.36
CA ALA A 73 3.99 -11.78 -10.90
C ALA A 73 3.69 -12.60 -9.63
N GLY A 74 4.06 -13.88 -9.65
CA GLY A 74 3.84 -14.79 -8.53
C GLY A 74 2.41 -15.31 -8.37
N GLU A 75 1.45 -14.90 -9.23
CA GLU A 75 0.05 -15.34 -9.11
C GLU A 75 -0.08 -16.87 -9.14
N ALA A 76 0.68 -17.54 -10.02
CA ALA A 76 0.68 -18.98 -10.16
C ALA A 76 1.26 -19.73 -8.95
N ALA A 77 2.03 -19.07 -8.09
CA ALA A 77 2.59 -19.66 -6.88
C ALA A 77 1.61 -19.66 -5.70
N VAL A 78 0.48 -18.95 -5.82
CA VAL A 78 -0.52 -18.85 -4.76
C VAL A 78 -1.45 -20.07 -4.78
N ASP A 79 -1.66 -20.69 -3.62
CA ASP A 79 -2.74 -21.68 -3.45
C ASP A 79 -4.10 -20.98 -3.46
N ARG A 80 -4.60 -20.70 -4.66
CA ARG A 80 -5.91 -20.06 -4.87
C ARG A 80 -7.03 -20.88 -4.23
N ALA A 81 -6.97 -22.20 -4.30
CA ALA A 81 -7.98 -23.05 -3.72
C ALA A 81 -7.99 -22.92 -2.18
N GLY A 82 -6.82 -22.89 -1.55
CA GLY A 82 -6.65 -22.60 -0.14
C GLY A 82 -7.18 -21.23 0.27
N LEU A 83 -6.85 -20.19 -0.50
CA LEU A 83 -7.36 -18.83 -0.29
C LEU A 83 -8.89 -18.80 -0.30
N LEU A 84 -9.53 -19.40 -1.30
CA LEU A 84 -10.99 -19.42 -1.41
C LEU A 84 -11.66 -20.23 -0.30
N ARG A 85 -11.05 -21.34 0.13
CA ARG A 85 -11.55 -22.10 1.30
C ARG A 85 -11.50 -21.26 2.57
N ALA A 86 -10.37 -20.59 2.83
CA ALA A 86 -10.22 -19.72 3.99
C ALA A 86 -11.20 -18.54 3.94
N PHE A 87 -11.37 -17.93 2.77
CA PHE A 87 -12.30 -16.81 2.59
C PHE A 87 -13.76 -17.23 2.83
N ARG A 88 -14.17 -18.39 2.32
CA ARG A 88 -15.51 -18.95 2.60
C ARG A 88 -15.73 -19.17 4.09
N ALA A 89 -14.77 -19.79 4.78
CA ALA A 89 -14.87 -20.04 6.22
C ALA A 89 -14.99 -18.72 7.01
N TYR A 90 -14.27 -17.67 6.59
CA TYR A 90 -14.39 -16.34 7.19
C TYR A 90 -15.77 -15.73 6.99
N LEU A 91 -16.33 -15.78 5.77
CA LEU A 91 -17.66 -15.24 5.49
C LEU A 91 -18.74 -15.98 6.29
N GLU A 92 -18.68 -17.31 6.34
CA GLU A 92 -19.60 -18.15 7.12
C GLU A 92 -19.51 -17.80 8.62
N ALA A 93 -18.30 -17.66 9.17
CA ALA A 93 -18.09 -17.32 10.58
C ALA A 93 -18.61 -15.91 10.95
N ASN A 94 -18.63 -14.98 9.99
CA ASN A 94 -19.10 -13.60 10.18
C ASN A 94 -20.51 -13.35 9.64
N ASN A 95 -21.20 -14.40 9.18
CA ASN A 95 -22.55 -14.34 8.62
C ASN A 95 -22.69 -13.33 7.46
N LEU A 96 -21.67 -13.30 6.59
CA LEU A 96 -21.56 -12.44 5.42
C LEU A 96 -21.88 -13.20 4.13
N GLU A 97 -22.52 -12.52 3.17
CA GLU A 97 -22.82 -13.07 1.85
C GLU A 97 -21.80 -12.58 0.80
N ALA A 98 -21.57 -13.40 -0.22
CA ALA A 98 -20.67 -13.04 -1.32
C ALA A 98 -21.16 -13.62 -2.66
N ASP A 99 -20.89 -12.88 -3.74
CA ASP A 99 -21.10 -13.34 -5.11
C ASP A 99 -19.94 -14.24 -5.56
N TRP A 100 -20.17 -15.55 -5.47
CA TRP A 100 -19.19 -16.57 -5.83
C TRP A 100 -18.90 -16.65 -7.33
N ASP A 101 -19.82 -16.21 -8.19
CA ASP A 101 -19.59 -16.17 -9.65
C ASP A 101 -18.59 -15.07 -10.00
N SER A 102 -18.76 -13.88 -9.42
CA SER A 102 -17.82 -12.77 -9.55
C SER A 102 -16.44 -13.12 -8.97
N ILE A 103 -16.39 -13.76 -7.79
CA ILE A 103 -15.14 -14.22 -7.16
C ILE A 103 -14.41 -15.26 -8.04
N GLY A 104 -15.16 -16.19 -8.65
CA GLY A 104 -14.60 -17.20 -9.54
C GLY A 104 -13.86 -16.60 -10.74
N LYS A 105 -14.38 -15.49 -11.28
CA LYS A 105 -13.84 -14.79 -12.46
C LYS A 105 -12.67 -13.85 -12.15
N ALA A 106 -12.55 -13.37 -10.92
CA ALA A 106 -11.48 -12.46 -10.51
C ALA A 106 -10.09 -13.14 -10.54
N SER A 107 -9.04 -12.42 -10.94
CA SER A 107 -7.66 -12.94 -10.83
C SER A 107 -7.28 -13.14 -9.36
N THR A 108 -6.30 -14.01 -9.11
CA THR A 108 -5.83 -14.28 -7.74
C THR A 108 -5.17 -13.05 -7.15
N GLU A 109 -4.47 -12.27 -7.97
CA GLU A 109 -3.94 -10.95 -7.60
C GLU A 109 -5.05 -10.01 -7.10
N ALA A 110 -6.16 -9.89 -7.85
CA ALA A 110 -7.27 -9.03 -7.46
C ALA A 110 -7.90 -9.47 -6.14
N LEU A 111 -8.07 -10.79 -5.94
CA LEU A 111 -8.59 -11.34 -4.69
C LEU A 111 -7.66 -11.04 -3.51
N VAL A 112 -6.36 -11.31 -3.65
CA VAL A 112 -5.38 -11.05 -2.57
C VAL A 112 -5.36 -9.57 -2.21
N ASN A 113 -5.34 -8.68 -3.20
CA ASN A 113 -5.35 -7.23 -2.96
C ASN A 113 -6.61 -6.76 -2.22
N ALA A 114 -7.79 -7.28 -2.60
CA ALA A 114 -9.04 -6.93 -1.96
C ALA A 114 -9.14 -7.45 -0.51
N LEU A 115 -8.57 -8.62 -0.22
CA LEU A 115 -8.62 -9.25 1.10
C LEU A 115 -7.53 -8.78 2.07
N SER A 116 -6.51 -8.09 1.57
CA SER A 116 -5.38 -7.59 2.36
C SER A 116 -5.54 -6.14 2.82
N MET A 117 -6.63 -5.47 2.38
CA MET A 117 -7.04 -4.14 2.85
C MET A 117 -7.92 -4.27 4.10
#